data_AF-A0A9E0PY92-F1
#
_entry.id   AF-A0A9E0PY92-F1
#
_cell.length_a   1.000
_cell.length_b   1.000
_cell.length_c   1.000
_cell.angle_alpha   90.00
_cell.angle_beta   90.00
_cell.angle_gamma   90.00
#
_symmetry.space_group_name_H-M   'P 1'
#
loop_
_entity.id
_entity.type
_entity.pdbx_description
1 polymer ?
#
loop_
_entity_poly.entity_id
_entity_poly.type
_entity_poly.pdbx_seq_one_letter_code
_entity_poly.pdbx_strand_id
1 'polypeptide(L)'
;MSSSQEKFNLRWRSAEQEQAIRRAAEVKQKSVSAFILDHAYEAAQQILHDQDRYRFTLNEEDWKQFSDALDAPTVPAEGLRKLMNTPSVFEQNA
;
A
#
# COMPACT_ATOMS: atom_id res chain seq x y z
N MET A 1 -29.64 -1.94 -4.96
CA MET A 1 -28.51 -1.33 -4.21
C MET A 1 -28.43 0.12 -4.61
N SER A 2 -28.89 1.04 -3.76
CA SER A 2 -29.00 2.46 -4.12
C SER A 2 -27.62 3.10 -4.00
N SER A 3 -27.00 3.47 -5.12
CA SER A 3 -25.80 4.31 -5.11
C SER A 3 -26.21 5.72 -4.70
N SER A 4 -26.16 6.02 -3.40
CA SER A 4 -26.37 7.39 -2.92
C SER A 4 -25.20 8.24 -3.41
N GLN A 5 -25.44 9.08 -4.42
CA GLN A 5 -24.46 10.08 -4.82
C GLN A 5 -24.47 11.22 -3.80
N GLU A 6 -23.55 11.16 -2.84
CA GLU A 6 -23.32 12.26 -1.91
C GLU A 6 -22.59 13.40 -2.64
N LYS A 7 -23.14 14.61 -2.55
CA LYS A 7 -22.54 15.80 -3.16
C LYS A 7 -21.40 16.30 -2.29
N PHE A 8 -20.20 16.32 -2.86
CA PHE A 8 -19.00 16.84 -2.21
C PHE A 8 -18.65 18.23 -2.74
N ASN A 9 -18.72 19.25 -1.87
CA ASN A 9 -18.40 20.63 -2.22
C ASN A 9 -16.98 20.98 -1.76
N LEU A 10 -16.12 21.36 -2.70
CA LEU A 10 -14.76 21.82 -2.44
C LEU A 10 -14.60 23.30 -2.77
N ARG A 11 -13.70 23.95 -2.02
CA ARG A 11 -13.26 25.31 -2.31
C ARG A 11 -11.77 25.30 -2.60
N TRP A 12 -11.35 26.03 -3.62
CA TRP A 12 -9.94 26.27 -3.91
C TRP A 12 -9.35 27.17 -2.83
N ARG A 13 -8.13 26.86 -2.40
CA ARG A 13 -7.37 27.66 -1.44
C ARG A 13 -6.60 28.79 -2.12
N SER A 14 -6.26 28.62 -3.39
CA SER A 14 -5.60 29.63 -4.22
C SER A 14 -5.93 29.43 -5.71
N ALA A 15 -5.75 30.48 -6.51
CA ALA A 15 -5.87 30.40 -7.97
C ALA A 15 -4.82 29.46 -8.58
N GLU A 16 -3.62 29.43 -8.01
CA GLU A 16 -2.55 28.51 -8.42
C GLU A 16 -2.95 27.05 -8.23
N GLN A 17 -3.56 26.72 -7.08
CA GLN A 17 -4.06 25.37 -6.81
C GLN A 17 -5.10 24.94 -7.86
N GLU A 18 -6.04 25.83 -8.17
CA GLU A 18 -7.06 25.57 -9.19
C GLU A 18 -6.43 25.34 -10.57
N GLN A 19 -5.53 26.23 -11.01
CA GLN A 19 -4.90 26.13 -12.33
C GLN A 19 -4.07 24.84 -12.47
N ALA A 20 -3.29 24.49 -11.45
CA ALA A 20 -2.50 23.27 -11.46
C ALA A 20 -3.37 22.01 -11.60
N ILE A 21 -4.46 21.94 -10.83
CA ILE A 21 -5.37 20.78 -10.84
C ILE A 21 -6.14 20.69 -12.17
N ARG A 22 -6.63 21.82 -12.69
CA ARG A 22 -7.30 21.85 -14.00
C ARG A 22 -6.39 21.37 -15.12
N ARG A 23 -5.15 21.86 -15.17
CA ARG A 23 -4.16 21.45 -16.16
C ARG A 23 -3.82 19.96 -16.03
N ALA A 24 -3.68 19.43 -14.82
CA ALA A 24 -3.43 18.01 -14.61
C ALA A 24 -4.60 17.14 -15.09
N ALA A 25 -5.84 17.57 -14.83
CA ALA A 25 -7.04 16.89 -15.32
C ALA A 25 -7.12 16.89 -16.86
N GLU A 26 -6.78 18.02 -17.51
CA GLU A 26 -6.69 18.13 -18.97
C GLU A 26 -5.66 17.16 -19.56
N VAL A 27 -4.44 17.11 -18.99
CA VAL A 27 -3.38 16.17 -19.41
C VAL A 27 -3.85 14.71 -19.28
N LYS A 28 -4.65 14.39 -18.26
CA LYS A 28 -5.23 13.06 -18.05
C LYS A 28 -6.52 12.83 -18.82
N GLN A 29 -7.00 13.80 -19.59
CA GLN A 29 -8.27 13.77 -20.33
C GLN A 29 -9.48 13.39 -19.44
N LYS A 30 -9.50 13.93 -18.21
CA LYS A 30 -10.57 13.70 -17.22
C LYS A 30 -11.23 15.01 -16.82
N SER A 31 -12.46 14.93 -16.34
CA SER A 31 -13.07 16.06 -15.65
C SER A 31 -12.33 16.35 -14.35
N VAL A 32 -12.35 17.62 -13.90
CA VAL A 32 -11.69 18.03 -12.65
C VAL A 32 -12.21 17.20 -11.46
N SER A 33 -13.51 16.94 -11.40
CA SER A 33 -14.12 16.13 -10.34
C SER A 33 -13.63 14.68 -10.36
N ALA A 34 -13.55 14.05 -11.53
CA ALA A 34 -13.04 12.69 -11.67
C ALA A 34 -11.56 12.61 -11.28
N PHE A 35 -10.75 13.57 -11.74
CA PHE A 35 -9.34 13.65 -11.39
C PHE A 35 -9.11 13.77 -9.88
N ILE A 36 -9.86 14.64 -9.20
CA ILE A 36 -9.75 14.82 -7.75
C ILE A 36 -10.19 13.55 -7.01
N LEU A 37 -11.31 12.94 -7.40
CA LEU A 37 -11.82 11.74 -6.75
C LEU A 37 -10.85 10.56 -6.88
N ASP A 38 -10.33 10.32 -8.08
CA ASP A 38 -9.39 9.22 -8.33
C ASP A 38 -8.14 9.35 -7.47
N HIS A 39 -7.53 10.55 -7.43
CA HIS A 39 -6.33 10.78 -6.63
C HIS A 39 -6.59 10.84 -5.12
N ALA A 40 -7.75 11.34 -4.69
CA ALA A 40 -8.15 11.28 -3.29
C ALA A 40 -8.35 9.83 -2.83
N TYR A 41 -8.96 8.99 -3.68
CA TYR A 41 -9.12 7.56 -3.42
C TYR A 41 -7.78 6.84 -3.37
N GLU A 42 -6.89 7.10 -4.33
CA GLU A 42 -5.53 6.55 -4.35
C GLU A 42 -4.75 6.90 -3.08
N ALA A 43 -4.78 8.17 -2.66
CA ALA A 43 -4.15 8.61 -1.42
C ALA A 43 -4.77 7.93 -0.18
N ALA A 44 -6.10 7.78 -0.15
CA ALA A 44 -6.77 7.05 0.94
C ALA A 44 -6.33 5.58 0.98
N GLN A 45 -6.25 4.90 -0.17
CA GLN A 45 -5.76 3.53 -0.24
C GLN A 45 -4.32 3.42 0.25
N GLN A 46 -3.44 4.35 -0.10
CA GLN A 46 -2.06 4.36 0.39
C GLN A 46 -2.02 4.50 1.92
N ILE A 47 -2.78 5.44 2.49
CA ILE A 47 -2.85 5.63 3.95
C ILE A 47 -3.38 4.39 4.66
N LEU A 48 -4.44 3.76 4.12
CA LEU A 48 -5.01 2.54 4.68
C LEU A 48 -4.05 1.37 4.55
N HIS A 49 -3.37 1.22 3.41
CA HIS A 49 -2.35 0.20 3.24
C HIS A 49 -1.17 0.38 4.19
N ASP A 50 -0.72 1.60 4.44
CA ASP A 50 0.33 1.86 5.42
C ASP A 50 -0.16 1.53 6.84
N GLN A 51 -1.42 1.80 7.18
CA GLN A 51 -1.95 1.42 8.49
C GLN A 51 -2.17 -0.09 8.66
N ASP A 52 -2.65 -0.78 7.62
CA ASP A 52 -3.05 -2.19 7.69
C ASP A 52 -1.91 -3.16 7.38
N ARG A 53 -0.95 -2.81 6.50
CA ARG A 53 0.18 -3.70 6.16
C ARG A 53 1.26 -3.73 7.22
N TYR A 54 1.42 -2.67 8.02
CA TYR A 54 2.45 -2.63 9.07
C TYR A 54 1.92 -3.02 10.46
N ARG A 55 0.60 -3.25 10.60
CA ARG A 55 0.01 -3.68 11.88
C ARG A 55 -0.30 -5.18 11.84
N PHE A 56 0.74 -5.99 12.00
CA PHE A 56 0.59 -7.41 12.33
C PHE A 56 0.06 -7.50 13.77
N THR A 57 -1.26 -7.56 13.90
CA THR A 57 -1.90 -7.69 15.22
C THR A 57 -2.01 -9.17 15.53
N LEU A 58 -1.19 -9.65 16.46
CA LEU A 58 -1.32 -10.98 17.02
C LEU A 58 -2.16 -10.90 18.29
N ASN A 59 -3.00 -11.91 18.53
CA ASN A 59 -3.60 -12.08 19.86
C ASN A 59 -2.49 -12.48 20.86
N GLU A 60 -2.79 -12.48 22.17
CA GLU A 60 -1.79 -12.75 23.20
C GLU A 60 -1.13 -14.13 23.07
N GLU A 61 -1.88 -15.13 22.60
CA GLU A 61 -1.39 -16.50 22.43
C GLU A 61 -0.41 -16.59 21.26
N ASP A 62 -0.78 -16.06 20.09
CA ASP A 62 0.07 -16.03 18.90
C ASP A 62 1.32 -15.16 19.14
N TRP A 63 1.19 -14.05 19.88
CA TRP A 63 2.31 -13.21 20.26
C TRP A 63 3.31 -13.97 21.14
N LYS A 64 2.81 -14.74 22.11
CA LYS A 64 3.67 -15.57 22.97
C LYS A 64 4.39 -16.65 22.15
N GLN A 65 3.67 -17.38 21.30
CA GLN A 65 4.28 -18.41 20.45
C GLN A 65 5.35 -17.81 19.53
N PHE A 66 5.08 -16.63 18.96
CA PHE A 66 6.03 -15.92 18.12
C PHE A 66 7.28 -15.49 18.90
N SER A 67 7.11 -14.92 20.10
CA SER A 67 8.23 -14.51 20.96
C SER A 67 9.08 -15.72 21.38
N ASP A 68 8.44 -16.82 21.81
CA ASP A 68 9.14 -18.04 22.22
C ASP A 68 9.95 -18.63 21.04
N ALA A 69 9.43 -18.54 19.81
CA ALA A 69 10.14 -18.98 18.60
C ALA A 69 11.32 -18.07 18.24
N LEU A 70 11.25 -16.76 18.53
CA LEU A 70 12.36 -15.83 18.32
C LEU A 70 13.49 -16.04 19.33
N ASP A 71 13.16 -16.36 20.58
CA ASP A 71 14.12 -16.59 21.66
C ASP A 71 14.76 -17.99 21.58
N ALA A 72 14.17 -18.90 20.82
CA ALA A 72 14.69 -20.25 20.65
C ALA A 72 16.07 -20.26 19.96
N PRO A 73 17.00 -21.14 20.39
CA PRO A 73 18.29 -21.27 19.73
C PRO A 73 18.12 -21.69 18.27
N THR A 74 18.89 -21.07 17.37
CA THR A 74 18.80 -21.36 15.94
C THR A 74 19.21 -22.80 15.64
N VAL A 75 18.29 -23.57 15.07
CA VAL A 75 18.55 -24.93 14.61
C VAL A 75 18.87 -24.89 13.12
N PRO A 76 19.92 -25.59 12.64
CA PRO A 76 20.23 -25.63 11.22
C PRO A 76 19.04 -26.13 10.38
N ALA A 77 18.51 -25.26 9.52
CA ALA A 77 17.48 -25.63 8.57
C ALA A 77 18.12 -26.15 7.27
N GLU A 78 18.26 -27.47 7.15
CA GLU A 78 18.88 -28.10 5.96
C GLU A 78 18.17 -27.72 4.65
N GLY A 79 16.84 -27.55 4.68
CA GLY A 79 16.07 -27.05 3.54
C GLY A 79 16.46 -25.62 3.13
N LEU A 80 16.69 -24.73 4.10
CA LEU A 80 17.14 -23.36 3.85
C LEU A 80 18.58 -23.37 3.32
N ARG A 81 19.46 -24.19 3.88
CA ARG A 81 20.84 -24.37 3.38
C ARG A 81 20.84 -24.84 1.93
N LYS A 82 20.00 -25.82 1.58
CA LYS A 82 19.86 -26.28 0.19
C LYS A 82 19.34 -25.17 -0.72
N LEU A 83 18.33 -24.41 -0.28
CA LEU A 83 17.77 -23.29 -1.05
C LEU A 83 18.82 -22.22 -1.34
N MET A 84 19.58 -21.79 -0.33
CA MET A 84 20.62 -20.77 -0.49
C MET A 84 21.78 -21.21 -1.40
N ASN A 85 22.01 -22.52 -1.53
CA ASN A 85 23.01 -23.09 -2.43
C ASN A 85 22.46 -23.48 -3.81
N THR A 86 21.16 -23.30 -4.05
CA THR A 86 20.55 -23.58 -5.36
C THR A 86 20.67 -22.32 -6.23
N PRO A 87 21.24 -22.42 -7.45
CA PRO A 87 21.37 -21.26 -8.34
C PRO A 87 20.04 -20.61 -8.61
N SER A 88 20.01 -19.28 -8.52
CA SER A 88 18.81 -18.50 -8.80
C SER A 88 18.51 -18.52 -10.30
N VAL A 89 17.23 -18.53 -10.67
CA VAL A 89 16.79 -18.35 -12.07
C VAL A 89 17.23 -16.98 -12.64
N PHE A 90 17.59 -16.04 -11.78
CA PHE A 90 18.10 -14.72 -12.16
C PHE A 90 19.62 -14.69 -12.36
N GLU A 91 20.36 -15.73 -11.94
CA GLU A 91 21.82 -15.82 -12.10
C GLU A 91 22.24 -16.47 -13.42
N GLN A 92 21.32 -17.14 -14.13
CA GLN A 92 21.62 -17.89 -15.35
C GLN A 92 21.85 -17.03 -16.62
N ASN A 93 21.72 -15.70 -16.52
CA ASN A 93 21.84 -14.77 -17.64
C ASN A 93 22.89 -13.66 -17.44
N ALA A 94 23.86 -13.84 -16.53
CA ALA A 94 24.97 -12.90 -16.33
C ALA A 94 26.24 -13.34 -17.09
#